data_AF-A0A9X4KGA6-F1
#
_entry.id   AF-A0A9X4KGA6-F1
#
_cell.length_a   1.000
_cell.length_b   1.000
_cell.length_c   1.000
_cell.angle_alpha   90.00
_cell.angle_beta   90.00
_cell.angle_gamma   90.00
#
_symmetry.space_group_name_H-M   'P 1'
#
loop_
_entity.id
_entity.type
_entity.pdbx_description
1 polymer ?
#
loop_
_entity_poly.entity_id
_entity_poly.type
_entity_poly.pdbx_seq_one_letter_code
_entity_poly.pdbx_strand_id
1 'polypeptide(L)'
;MVDASGNNLVFLLCTPRSGSSLATVMLQNHSRVYAAQEMWFLMSLLDLKAAQRRAYGGGAILERFFGGVLPEDAFADACRSFAVEAYNGLLRGGEGADIVVDKSPRYYYLLEFLDALFPRSKRIWLLRNPLDVLASYKKLGASRGGAADLAGLLTGAAFDIKAVDLTIGLLRYMRYFAAPDPYAYRLRYEELVADPRGELAGVSEFLGIAYEEGMERYGERMGTAKSELYFSMGVGDPNVADHAAPHTNAVGSWKDALTKKEAELYITLLGARTFEALGYGEALAEAERWTGARFEREPDEALLTQRERQLLDATGCRWEPEYAMRSAAVGGSLKAGGSASGSAAEMQAGRAEWMTAAPATVTSATAASETTANDARLANGVNEATSAMAGEAKLARASDARVHQLQMTVRALEMRLEAGIREQRHLRAQLGAMKRKADWLKSAIPFGRRLSRFASAYMAGGGKK
;
A
#
# COMPACT_ATOMS: atom_id res chain seq x y z
N MET A 1 -17.43 16.30 -11.68
CA MET A 1 -17.87 15.05 -11.02
C MET A 1 -17.22 13.88 -11.70
N VAL A 2 -16.87 12.85 -10.93
CA VAL A 2 -16.31 11.60 -11.43
C VAL A 2 -17.42 10.76 -12.04
N ASP A 3 -17.19 10.23 -13.24
CA ASP A 3 -18.13 9.33 -13.93
C ASP A 3 -17.67 7.86 -13.89
N ALA A 4 -18.51 6.97 -14.43
CA ALA A 4 -18.23 5.54 -14.47
C ALA A 4 -16.99 5.17 -15.30
N SER A 5 -16.54 6.02 -16.23
CA SER A 5 -15.30 5.78 -16.97
C SER A 5 -14.06 6.31 -16.24
N GLY A 6 -14.24 7.09 -15.18
CA GLY A 6 -13.16 7.73 -14.43
C GLY A 6 -12.77 9.12 -14.95
N ASN A 7 -13.61 9.80 -15.75
CA ASN A 7 -13.33 11.20 -16.08
C ASN A 7 -13.27 12.03 -14.80
N ASN A 8 -12.36 13.01 -14.75
CA ASN A 8 -12.05 13.83 -13.57
C ASN A 8 -11.52 13.04 -12.36
N LEU A 9 -11.12 11.78 -12.53
CA LEU A 9 -10.36 11.02 -11.54
C LEU A 9 -8.91 10.88 -12.00
N VAL A 10 -7.99 11.11 -11.07
CA VAL A 10 -6.55 11.05 -11.29
C VAL A 10 -5.94 10.14 -10.24
N PHE A 11 -5.13 9.16 -10.68
CA PHE A 11 -4.33 8.36 -9.76
C PHE A 11 -2.89 8.87 -9.76
N LEU A 12 -2.39 9.28 -8.58
CA LEU A 12 -0.98 9.57 -8.37
C LEU A 12 -0.28 8.28 -7.91
N LEU A 13 0.44 7.67 -8.84
CA LEU A 13 1.02 6.33 -8.75
C LEU A 13 2.54 6.41 -8.57
N CYS A 14 3.05 5.79 -7.51
CA CYS A 14 4.47 5.76 -7.18
C CYS A 14 4.75 4.74 -6.09
N THR A 15 6.00 4.28 -5.92
CA THR A 15 6.37 3.57 -4.67
C THR A 15 6.45 4.56 -3.50
N PRO A 16 6.29 4.11 -2.24
CA PRO A 16 6.48 5.00 -1.09
C PRO A 16 7.87 5.65 -1.09
N ARG A 17 7.97 6.83 -0.44
CA ARG A 17 9.19 7.66 -0.35
C ARG A 17 9.62 8.33 -1.67
N SER A 18 8.80 8.27 -2.71
CA SER A 18 9.02 8.97 -3.99
C SER A 18 8.56 10.44 -4.02
N GLY A 19 8.17 11.01 -2.87
CA GLY A 19 7.71 12.41 -2.80
C GLY A 19 6.23 12.62 -3.08
N SER A 20 5.40 11.58 -3.03
CA SER A 20 3.98 11.70 -3.36
C SER A 20 3.18 12.57 -2.40
N SER A 21 3.53 12.57 -1.11
CA SER A 21 2.91 13.50 -0.15
C SER A 21 3.17 14.97 -0.52
N LEU A 22 4.37 15.29 -1.03
CA LEU A 22 4.69 16.63 -1.51
C LEU A 22 3.84 17.00 -2.73
N ALA A 23 3.87 16.16 -3.77
CA ALA A 23 3.09 16.39 -5.00
C ALA A 23 1.59 16.52 -4.70
N THR A 24 1.06 15.70 -3.79
CA THR A 24 -0.35 15.74 -3.39
C THR A 24 -0.72 17.08 -2.74
N VAL A 25 0.12 17.62 -1.84
CA VAL A 25 -0.18 18.90 -1.20
C VAL A 25 -0.14 20.06 -2.21
N MET A 26 0.82 20.03 -3.14
CA MET A 26 0.87 21.04 -4.20
C MET A 26 -0.37 21.00 -5.10
N LEU A 27 -0.81 19.80 -5.49
CA LEU A 27 -2.02 19.63 -6.30
C LEU A 27 -3.27 20.03 -5.53
N GLN A 28 -3.33 19.76 -4.22
CA GLN A 28 -4.44 20.14 -3.34
C GLN A 28 -4.66 21.66 -3.27
N ASN A 29 -3.61 22.46 -3.50
CA ASN A 29 -3.71 23.91 -3.49
C ASN A 29 -4.49 24.48 -4.68
N HIS A 30 -4.69 23.71 -5.75
CA HIS A 30 -5.48 24.16 -6.89
C HIS A 30 -6.99 24.15 -6.56
N SER A 31 -7.70 25.22 -6.91
CA SER A 31 -9.13 25.41 -6.60
C SER A 31 -10.04 24.29 -7.14
N ARG A 32 -9.78 23.80 -8.36
CA ARG A 32 -10.48 22.70 -9.03
C ARG A 32 -10.08 21.29 -8.60
N VAL A 33 -9.03 21.13 -7.81
CA VAL A 33 -8.54 19.82 -7.39
C VAL A 33 -8.98 19.52 -5.96
N TYR A 34 -9.34 18.27 -5.74
CA TYR A 34 -9.47 17.65 -4.44
C TYR A 34 -8.49 16.46 -4.37
N ALA A 35 -7.41 16.65 -3.63
CA ALA A 35 -6.41 15.66 -3.31
C ALA A 35 -6.39 15.45 -1.79
N ALA A 36 -6.92 14.31 -1.34
CA ALA A 36 -6.77 13.92 0.06
C ALA A 36 -5.40 13.25 0.27
N GLN A 37 -5.10 12.86 1.51
CA GLN A 37 -4.00 11.94 1.75
C GLN A 37 -4.31 10.53 1.19
N GLU A 38 -3.75 9.50 1.78
CA GLU A 38 -3.87 8.14 1.25
C GLU A 38 -5.23 7.52 1.56
N MET A 39 -5.97 7.14 0.51
CA MET A 39 -7.34 6.65 0.66
C MET A 39 -7.40 5.12 0.83
N TRP A 40 -6.51 4.36 0.18
CA TRP A 40 -6.35 2.89 0.26
C TRP A 40 -7.60 2.02 -0.04
N PHE A 41 -8.81 2.58 -0.14
CA PHE A 41 -10.06 1.79 -0.13
C PHE A 41 -10.24 0.91 -1.38
N LEU A 42 -9.67 1.27 -2.54
CA LEU A 42 -9.74 0.42 -3.74
C LEU A 42 -9.02 -0.93 -3.54
N MET A 43 -7.94 -0.98 -2.74
CA MET A 43 -7.33 -2.25 -2.36
C MET A 43 -8.28 -3.06 -1.49
N SER A 44 -8.95 -2.42 -0.54
CA SER A 44 -9.94 -3.11 0.31
C SER A 44 -11.12 -3.65 -0.50
N LEU A 45 -11.54 -2.95 -1.55
CA LEU A 45 -12.55 -3.47 -2.48
C LEU A 45 -12.02 -4.72 -3.20
N LEU A 46 -10.81 -4.67 -3.77
CA LEU A 46 -10.20 -5.84 -4.42
C LEU A 46 -10.04 -7.02 -3.44
N ASP A 47 -9.63 -6.74 -2.20
CA ASP A 47 -9.43 -7.72 -1.13
C ASP A 47 -10.74 -8.34 -0.65
N LEU A 48 -11.92 -7.85 -1.04
CA LEU A 48 -13.18 -8.55 -0.77
C LEU A 48 -13.19 -9.95 -1.38
N LYS A 49 -12.52 -10.14 -2.53
CA LYS A 49 -12.33 -11.47 -3.15
C LYS A 49 -11.38 -12.36 -2.36
N ALA A 50 -10.51 -11.78 -1.53
CA ALA A 50 -9.58 -12.56 -0.71
C ALA A 50 -10.35 -13.23 0.44
N ALA A 51 -10.21 -14.55 0.55
CA ALA A 51 -10.83 -15.33 1.61
C ALA A 51 -10.12 -15.09 2.94
N GLN A 52 -10.37 -13.95 3.58
CA GLN A 52 -9.78 -13.65 4.87
C GLN A 52 -10.25 -14.65 5.93
N ARG A 53 -9.32 -15.07 6.79
CA ARG A 53 -9.60 -16.00 7.90
C ARG A 53 -10.46 -15.29 8.93
N ARG A 54 -11.76 -15.56 8.92
CA ARG A 54 -12.74 -14.99 9.84
C ARG A 54 -12.98 -15.92 11.01
N ALA A 55 -13.02 -15.38 12.23
CA ALA A 55 -13.19 -16.17 13.46
C ALA A 55 -14.52 -16.93 13.51
N TYR A 56 -15.55 -16.43 12.84
CA TYR A 56 -16.87 -17.06 12.72
C TYR A 56 -17.01 -17.97 11.48
N GLY A 57 -15.93 -18.16 10.70
CA GLY A 57 -15.95 -18.99 9.49
C GLY A 57 -16.46 -18.26 8.24
N GLY A 58 -16.84 -19.05 7.21
CA GLY A 58 -17.43 -18.55 5.96
C GLY A 58 -16.45 -18.23 4.83
N GLY A 59 -15.14 -18.47 5.00
CA GLY A 59 -14.13 -18.30 3.94
C GLY A 59 -14.50 -19.02 2.64
N ALA A 60 -14.74 -20.33 2.73
CA ALA A 60 -15.17 -21.14 1.58
C ALA A 60 -16.51 -20.71 0.96
N ILE A 61 -17.40 -20.05 1.73
CA ILE A 61 -18.66 -19.50 1.20
C ILE A 61 -18.37 -18.27 0.35
N LEU A 62 -17.48 -17.37 0.81
CA LEU A 62 -17.06 -16.22 0.00
C LEU A 62 -16.31 -16.66 -1.26
N GLU A 63 -15.42 -17.65 -1.16
CA GLU A 63 -14.73 -18.20 -2.33
C GLU A 63 -15.72 -18.70 -3.38
N ARG A 64 -16.78 -19.42 -2.96
CA ARG A 64 -17.84 -19.86 -3.88
C ARG A 64 -18.68 -18.70 -4.41
N PHE A 65 -18.95 -17.69 -3.58
CA PHE A 65 -19.69 -16.51 -4.00
C PHE A 65 -18.95 -15.77 -5.11
N PHE A 66 -17.69 -15.38 -4.89
CA PHE A 66 -16.88 -14.69 -5.91
C PHE A 66 -16.41 -15.60 -7.05
N GLY A 67 -16.31 -16.91 -6.82
CA GLY A 67 -15.87 -17.88 -7.81
C GLY A 67 -16.99 -18.47 -8.69
N GLY A 68 -18.26 -18.18 -8.41
CA GLY A 68 -19.35 -18.78 -9.17
C GLY A 68 -20.72 -18.11 -9.09
N VAL A 69 -20.98 -17.26 -8.10
CA VAL A 69 -22.27 -16.56 -7.95
C VAL A 69 -22.22 -15.12 -8.45
N LEU A 70 -21.14 -14.40 -8.15
CA LEU A 70 -20.89 -13.03 -8.60
C LEU A 70 -19.80 -13.05 -9.68
N PRO A 71 -20.16 -12.89 -10.96
CA PRO A 71 -19.22 -12.74 -12.07
C PRO A 71 -18.23 -11.58 -11.86
N GLU A 72 -17.06 -11.66 -12.50
CA GLU A 72 -15.99 -10.66 -12.33
C GLU A 72 -16.37 -9.26 -12.82
N ASP A 73 -17.14 -9.17 -13.90
CA ASP A 73 -17.70 -7.92 -14.44
C ASP A 73 -18.71 -7.30 -13.48
N ALA A 74 -19.63 -8.11 -12.94
CA ALA A 74 -20.60 -7.66 -11.94
C ALA A 74 -19.92 -7.17 -10.64
N PHE A 75 -18.84 -7.84 -10.21
CA PHE A 75 -18.01 -7.38 -9.10
C PHE A 75 -17.34 -6.04 -9.40
N ALA A 76 -16.70 -5.91 -10.57
CA ALA A 76 -16.07 -4.67 -11.00
C ALA A 76 -17.08 -3.52 -11.08
N ASP A 77 -18.28 -3.75 -11.61
CA ASP A 77 -19.37 -2.77 -11.68
C ASP A 77 -19.84 -2.31 -10.29
N ALA A 78 -19.96 -3.24 -9.34
CA ALA A 78 -20.30 -2.92 -7.95
C ALA A 78 -19.19 -2.08 -7.27
N CYS A 79 -17.93 -2.46 -7.44
CA CYS A 79 -16.79 -1.71 -6.92
C CYS A 79 -16.69 -0.32 -7.55
N ARG A 80 -16.90 -0.21 -8.87
CA ARG A 80 -16.94 1.06 -9.59
C ARG A 80 -18.04 1.97 -9.03
N SER A 81 -19.24 1.43 -8.82
CA SER A 81 -20.37 2.19 -8.27
C SER A 81 -20.06 2.73 -6.87
N PHE A 82 -19.49 1.91 -6.00
CA PHE A 82 -19.05 2.34 -4.67
C PHE A 82 -17.99 3.45 -4.76
N ALA A 83 -16.96 3.25 -5.60
CA ALA A 83 -15.84 4.18 -5.72
C ALA A 83 -16.28 5.52 -6.32
N VAL A 84 -17.12 5.52 -7.36
CA VAL A 84 -17.70 6.75 -7.95
C VAL A 84 -18.47 7.53 -6.90
N GLU A 85 -19.30 6.85 -6.09
CA GLU A 85 -20.07 7.52 -5.04
C GLU A 85 -19.15 8.08 -3.94
N ALA A 86 -18.11 7.34 -3.54
CA ALA A 86 -17.12 7.81 -2.57
C ALA A 86 -16.39 9.07 -3.08
N TYR A 87 -15.85 9.04 -4.29
CA TYR A 87 -15.14 10.18 -4.88
C TYR A 87 -16.05 11.40 -5.09
N ASN A 88 -17.27 11.18 -5.57
CA ASN A 88 -18.25 12.27 -5.71
C ASN A 88 -18.69 12.83 -4.35
N GLY A 89 -18.71 12.01 -3.30
CA GLY A 89 -18.86 12.47 -1.92
C GLY A 89 -17.79 13.47 -1.49
N LEU A 90 -16.53 13.22 -1.86
CA LEU A 90 -15.42 14.12 -1.59
C LEU A 90 -15.57 15.45 -2.35
N LEU A 91 -15.93 15.40 -3.64
CA LEU A 91 -16.16 16.61 -4.45
C LEU A 91 -17.31 17.46 -3.90
N ARG A 92 -18.38 16.86 -3.38
CA ARG A 92 -19.48 17.62 -2.74
C ARG A 92 -19.03 18.37 -1.49
N GLY A 93 -18.00 17.89 -0.79
CA GLY A 93 -17.40 18.58 0.36
C GLY A 93 -16.27 19.55 -0.01
N GLY A 94 -15.73 19.47 -1.23
CA GLY A 94 -14.66 20.33 -1.72
C GLY A 94 -15.20 21.51 -2.51
N GLU A 95 -15.27 22.69 -1.91
CA GLU A 95 -15.71 23.91 -2.62
C GLU A 95 -14.89 24.14 -3.91
N GLY A 96 -15.59 24.21 -5.05
CA GLY A 96 -15.01 24.47 -6.37
C GLY A 96 -14.22 23.32 -7.01
N ALA A 97 -14.02 22.19 -6.31
CA ALA A 97 -13.31 21.05 -6.88
C ALA A 97 -14.19 20.26 -7.84
N ASP A 98 -13.64 19.87 -8.98
CA ASP A 98 -14.29 18.96 -9.93
C ASP A 98 -13.42 17.78 -10.35
N ILE A 99 -12.12 17.79 -9.97
CA ILE A 99 -11.14 16.72 -10.17
C ILE A 99 -10.74 16.11 -8.82
N VAL A 100 -10.70 14.77 -8.73
CA VAL A 100 -10.16 14.05 -7.57
C VAL A 100 -8.80 13.46 -7.90
N VAL A 101 -7.83 13.66 -7.01
CA VAL A 101 -6.54 12.96 -7.01
C VAL A 101 -6.53 11.94 -5.88
N ASP A 102 -6.52 10.66 -6.23
CA ASP A 102 -6.26 9.57 -5.29
C ASP A 102 -4.77 9.21 -5.34
N LYS A 103 -4.09 9.46 -4.22
CA LYS A 103 -2.69 9.08 -4.03
C LYS A 103 -2.63 7.94 -3.03
N SER A 104 -2.25 6.77 -3.51
CA SER A 104 -2.05 5.59 -2.67
C SER A 104 -0.81 4.82 -3.17
N PRO A 105 0.36 4.89 -2.50
CA PRO A 105 1.63 4.46 -3.11
C PRO A 105 1.67 2.97 -3.50
N ARG A 106 0.92 2.11 -2.81
CA ARG A 106 0.93 0.67 -3.12
C ARG A 106 -0.07 0.24 -4.18
N TYR A 107 -0.60 1.17 -4.98
CA TYR A 107 -1.49 0.85 -6.09
C TYR A 107 -0.84 0.04 -7.21
N TYR A 108 0.49 -0.16 -7.19
CA TYR A 108 1.13 -1.23 -7.96
C TYR A 108 0.45 -2.60 -7.72
N TYR A 109 -0.20 -2.81 -6.57
CA TYR A 109 -0.94 -4.03 -6.23
C TYR A 109 -2.20 -4.28 -7.08
N LEU A 110 -2.81 -3.25 -7.68
CA LEU A 110 -4.13 -3.34 -8.33
C LEU A 110 -4.23 -2.62 -9.68
N LEU A 111 -3.12 -2.48 -10.41
CA LEU A 111 -3.06 -1.70 -11.65
C LEU A 111 -4.08 -2.18 -12.71
N GLU A 112 -4.21 -3.48 -12.88
CA GLU A 112 -5.17 -4.12 -13.76
C GLU A 112 -6.62 -3.77 -13.37
N PHE A 113 -6.87 -3.73 -12.06
CA PHE A 113 -8.17 -3.36 -11.51
C PHE A 113 -8.47 -1.88 -11.69
N LEU A 114 -7.47 -0.99 -11.62
CA LEU A 114 -7.65 0.44 -11.93
C LEU A 114 -8.11 0.65 -13.37
N ASP A 115 -7.50 -0.05 -14.32
CA ASP A 115 -7.86 0.06 -15.74
C ASP A 115 -9.24 -0.55 -16.03
N ALA A 116 -9.59 -1.65 -15.36
CA ALA A 116 -10.93 -2.25 -15.46
C ALA A 116 -12.04 -1.36 -14.86
N LEU A 117 -11.77 -0.71 -13.73
CA LEU A 117 -12.73 0.17 -13.08
C LEU A 117 -12.88 1.50 -13.83
N PHE A 118 -11.77 2.12 -14.22
CA PHE A 118 -11.72 3.52 -14.63
C PHE A 118 -10.82 3.74 -15.86
N PRO A 119 -11.19 3.22 -17.03
CA PRO A 119 -10.31 3.21 -18.21
C PRO A 119 -10.02 4.59 -18.81
N ARG A 120 -10.69 5.66 -18.38
CA ARG A 120 -10.46 7.05 -18.81
C ARG A 120 -9.96 7.97 -17.70
N SER A 121 -9.65 7.42 -16.53
CA SER A 121 -8.99 8.23 -15.49
C SER A 121 -7.56 8.54 -15.91
N LYS A 122 -7.02 9.66 -15.42
CA LYS A 122 -5.62 10.06 -15.68
C LYS A 122 -4.69 9.41 -14.66
N ARG A 123 -3.43 9.21 -15.03
CA ARG A 123 -2.39 8.56 -14.21
C ARG A 123 -1.18 9.47 -14.20
N ILE A 124 -0.74 9.86 -13.02
CA ILE A 124 0.53 10.54 -12.83
C ILE A 124 1.49 9.52 -12.24
N TRP A 125 2.51 9.14 -12.99
CA TRP A 125 3.60 8.31 -12.50
C TRP A 125 4.65 9.20 -11.86
N LEU A 126 4.67 9.25 -10.53
CA LEU A 126 5.72 9.96 -9.80
C LEU A 126 6.90 9.02 -9.56
N LEU A 127 8.02 9.35 -10.17
CA LEU A 127 9.25 8.58 -10.12
C LEU A 127 10.33 9.36 -9.36
N ARG A 128 11.15 8.64 -8.60
CA ARG A 128 12.32 9.16 -7.90
C ARG A 128 13.50 8.20 -8.07
N ASN A 129 14.72 8.72 -8.02
CA ASN A 129 15.94 7.93 -8.07
C ASN A 129 15.85 6.78 -7.04
N PRO A 130 15.94 5.49 -7.48
CA PRO A 130 15.83 4.35 -6.59
C PRO A 130 16.81 4.40 -5.41
N LEU A 131 18.03 4.92 -5.61
CA LEU A 131 19.02 5.06 -4.53
C LEU A 131 18.57 6.07 -3.47
N ASP A 132 17.95 7.19 -3.88
CA ASP A 132 17.40 8.18 -2.94
C ASP A 132 16.17 7.65 -2.19
N VAL A 133 15.36 6.78 -2.83
CA VAL A 133 14.25 6.07 -2.18
C VAL A 133 14.79 5.14 -1.09
N LEU A 134 15.81 4.32 -1.40
CA LEU A 134 16.47 3.44 -0.42
C LEU A 134 17.06 4.24 0.75
N ALA A 135 17.76 5.33 0.45
CA ALA A 135 18.31 6.24 1.45
C ALA A 135 17.22 6.85 2.34
N SER A 136 16.05 7.17 1.78
CA SER A 136 14.91 7.67 2.54
C SER A 136 14.35 6.63 3.51
N TYR A 137 14.25 5.36 3.11
CA TYR A 137 13.86 4.27 4.01
C TYR A 137 14.86 4.11 5.16
N LYS A 138 16.16 4.17 4.88
CA LYS A 138 17.21 4.10 5.90
C LYS A 138 17.08 5.21 6.95
N LYS A 139 16.93 6.47 6.50
CA LYS A 139 16.75 7.64 7.37
C LYS A 139 15.49 7.51 8.24
N LEU A 140 14.38 7.04 7.66
CA LEU A 140 13.13 6.83 8.39
C LEU A 140 13.25 5.71 9.44
N GLY A 141 13.97 4.63 9.14
CA GLY A 141 14.24 3.56 10.11
C GLY A 141 15.05 4.08 11.31
N ALA A 142 16.10 4.85 11.04
CA ALA A 142 16.93 5.48 12.06
C ALA A 142 16.13 6.47 12.93
N SER A 143 15.27 7.31 12.33
CA SER A 143 14.45 8.28 13.08
C SER A 143 13.40 7.61 13.99
N ARG A 144 13.06 6.33 13.75
CA ARG A 144 12.15 5.53 14.57
C ARG A 144 12.88 4.65 15.59
N GLY A 145 14.18 4.85 15.79
CA GLY A 145 14.98 4.13 16.79
C GLY A 145 15.34 2.69 16.39
N GLY A 146 15.15 2.30 15.14
CA GLY A 146 15.56 0.99 14.62
C GLY A 146 16.96 1.03 14.00
N ALA A 147 17.71 -0.07 14.13
CA ALA A 147 18.87 -0.29 13.26
C ALA A 147 18.36 -0.55 11.83
N ALA A 148 18.83 0.23 10.86
CA ALA A 148 18.45 0.06 9.46
C ALA A 148 19.31 -1.03 8.81
N ASP A 149 19.02 -2.30 9.12
CA ASP A 149 19.60 -3.44 8.41
C ASP A 149 19.02 -3.51 7.00
N LEU A 150 19.58 -2.69 6.09
CA LEU A 150 19.18 -2.67 4.69
C LEU A 150 19.55 -3.97 3.98
N ALA A 151 20.63 -4.64 4.38
CA ALA A 151 21.00 -5.91 3.79
C ALA A 151 19.94 -6.97 4.09
N GLY A 152 19.57 -7.13 5.36
CA GLY A 152 18.48 -8.01 5.78
C GLY A 152 17.13 -7.63 5.16
N LEU A 153 16.86 -6.33 4.98
CA LEU A 153 15.66 -5.87 4.28
C LEU A 153 15.65 -6.34 2.81
N LEU A 154 16.76 -6.17 2.10
CA LEU A 154 16.84 -6.43 0.66
C LEU A 154 16.97 -7.91 0.33
N THR A 155 17.71 -8.69 1.13
CA THR A 155 18.02 -10.11 0.86
C THR A 155 17.33 -11.09 1.80
N GLY A 156 16.61 -10.61 2.81
CA GLY A 156 15.95 -11.46 3.80
C GLY A 156 14.94 -12.45 3.20
N ALA A 157 14.82 -13.63 3.79
CA ALA A 157 13.86 -14.66 3.37
C ALA A 157 12.43 -14.43 3.89
N ALA A 158 12.26 -13.54 4.87
CA ALA A 158 10.95 -13.17 5.40
C ALA A 158 10.28 -12.12 4.49
N PHE A 159 8.94 -12.14 4.46
CA PHE A 159 8.17 -11.12 3.78
C PHE A 159 8.33 -9.77 4.49
N ASP A 160 8.76 -8.74 3.75
CA ASP A 160 8.73 -7.35 4.19
C ASP A 160 8.20 -6.47 3.05
N ILE A 161 7.09 -5.78 3.30
CA ILE A 161 6.46 -4.91 2.31
C ILE A 161 7.38 -3.78 1.83
N LYS A 162 8.35 -3.34 2.65
CA LYS A 162 9.31 -2.31 2.23
C LYS A 162 10.30 -2.86 1.21
N ALA A 163 10.65 -4.15 1.30
CA ALA A 163 11.47 -4.80 0.29
C ALA A 163 10.70 -4.91 -1.04
N VAL A 164 9.41 -5.23 -0.96
CA VAL A 164 8.50 -5.24 -2.12
C VAL A 164 8.38 -3.84 -2.74
N ASP A 165 8.18 -2.80 -1.92
CA ASP A 165 8.12 -1.40 -2.36
C ASP A 165 9.37 -1.01 -3.19
N LEU A 166 10.55 -1.44 -2.72
CA LEU A 166 11.86 -1.17 -3.33
C LEU A 166 12.17 -2.05 -4.56
N THR A 167 11.37 -3.09 -4.83
CA THR A 167 11.65 -4.09 -5.88
C THR A 167 10.44 -4.28 -6.77
N ILE A 168 9.58 -5.25 -6.46
CA ILE A 168 8.41 -5.65 -7.25
C ILE A 168 7.47 -4.46 -7.52
N GLY A 169 7.23 -3.61 -6.52
CA GLY A 169 6.39 -2.43 -6.71
C GLY A 169 6.95 -1.45 -7.73
N LEU A 170 8.26 -1.17 -7.68
CA LEU A 170 8.94 -0.32 -8.65
C LEU A 170 8.89 -0.93 -10.06
N LEU A 171 9.21 -2.22 -10.18
CA LEU A 171 9.22 -2.94 -11.46
C LEU A 171 7.83 -3.05 -12.07
N ARG A 172 6.78 -3.23 -11.25
CA ARG A 172 5.39 -3.23 -11.73
C ARG A 172 4.99 -1.87 -12.30
N TYR A 173 5.35 -0.76 -11.66
CA TYR A 173 5.10 0.56 -12.26
C TYR A 173 5.92 0.76 -13.54
N MET A 174 7.19 0.33 -13.56
CA MET A 174 8.03 0.42 -14.76
C MET A 174 7.40 -0.32 -15.95
N ARG A 175 6.88 -1.53 -15.74
CA ARG A 175 6.17 -2.32 -16.76
C ARG A 175 4.84 -1.66 -17.17
N TYR A 176 4.06 -1.21 -16.20
CA TYR A 176 2.77 -0.55 -16.44
C TYR A 176 2.90 0.69 -17.32
N PHE A 177 3.94 1.49 -17.12
CA PHE A 177 4.23 2.71 -17.89
C PHE A 177 5.27 2.49 -19.01
N ALA A 178 5.51 1.24 -19.44
CA ALA A 178 6.52 0.94 -20.45
C ALA A 178 6.20 1.52 -21.85
N ALA A 179 4.91 1.76 -22.13
CA ALA A 179 4.45 2.36 -23.37
C ALA A 179 3.83 3.76 -23.11
N PRO A 180 3.98 4.72 -24.04
CA PRO A 180 3.26 5.98 -23.96
C PRO A 180 1.74 5.79 -24.01
N ASP A 181 1.01 6.54 -23.19
CA ASP A 181 -0.45 6.54 -23.17
C ASP A 181 -0.96 7.98 -22.93
N PRO A 182 -2.00 8.46 -23.65
CA PRO A 182 -2.51 9.82 -23.50
C PRO A 182 -3.11 10.13 -22.12
N TYR A 183 -3.44 9.11 -21.32
CA TYR A 183 -3.90 9.24 -19.95
C TYR A 183 -2.77 9.02 -18.93
N ALA A 184 -1.51 8.93 -19.36
CA ALA A 184 -0.35 8.82 -18.48
C ALA A 184 0.55 10.05 -18.58
N TYR A 185 0.97 10.57 -17.42
CA TYR A 185 1.95 11.65 -17.30
C TYR A 185 3.06 11.20 -16.38
N ARG A 186 4.32 11.34 -16.83
CA ARG A 186 5.49 11.01 -16.01
C ARG A 186 5.98 12.27 -15.31
N LEU A 187 6.08 12.22 -13.99
CA LEU A 187 6.58 13.29 -13.15
C LEU A 187 7.82 12.80 -12.41
N ARG A 188 8.95 13.51 -12.49
CA ARG A 188 10.13 13.18 -11.68
C ARG A 188 10.18 14.03 -10.43
N TYR A 189 10.44 13.39 -9.30
CA TYR A 189 10.62 14.08 -8.03
C TYR A 189 11.73 15.12 -8.11
N GLU A 190 12.85 14.78 -8.76
CA GLU A 190 14.01 15.67 -8.88
C GLU A 190 13.70 16.94 -9.67
N GLU A 191 12.92 16.81 -10.75
CA GLU A 191 12.45 17.94 -11.57
C GLU A 191 11.41 18.76 -10.79
N LEU A 192 10.46 18.09 -10.12
CA LEU A 192 9.41 18.75 -9.32
C LEU A 192 9.96 19.63 -8.20
N VAL A 193 11.04 19.22 -7.54
CA VAL A 193 11.64 20.03 -6.47
C VAL A 193 12.62 21.09 -6.97
N ALA A 194 13.13 20.95 -8.20
CA ALA A 194 14.05 21.90 -8.82
C ALA A 194 13.30 23.04 -9.55
N ASP A 195 12.23 22.70 -10.29
CA ASP A 195 11.33 23.64 -10.94
C ASP A 195 9.86 23.26 -10.67
N PRO A 196 9.36 23.51 -9.46
CA PRO A 196 7.99 23.14 -9.09
C PRO A 196 6.95 23.85 -9.96
N ARG A 197 7.21 25.10 -10.38
CA ARG A 197 6.27 25.86 -11.20
C ARG A 197 6.15 25.25 -12.60
N GLY A 198 7.27 24.94 -13.25
CA GLY A 198 7.29 24.30 -14.57
C GLY A 198 6.58 22.95 -14.55
N GLU A 199 6.93 22.09 -13.58
CA GLU A 199 6.33 20.76 -13.47
C GLU A 199 4.83 20.81 -13.13
N LEU A 200 4.41 21.69 -12.22
CA LEU A 200 2.99 21.85 -11.89
C LEU A 200 2.19 22.44 -13.06
N ALA A 201 2.79 23.32 -13.88
CA ALA A 201 2.14 23.81 -15.09
C ALA A 201 1.93 22.67 -16.11
N GLY A 202 2.93 21.82 -16.31
CA GLY A 202 2.80 20.63 -17.18
C GLY A 202 1.76 19.63 -16.66
N VAL A 203 1.72 19.40 -15.34
CA VAL A 203 0.67 18.57 -14.73
C VAL A 203 -0.71 19.21 -14.90
N SER A 204 -0.88 20.52 -14.69
CA SER A 204 -2.15 21.22 -14.91
C SER A 204 -2.63 21.11 -16.36
N GLU A 205 -1.73 21.31 -17.33
CA GLU A 205 -2.05 21.12 -18.75
C GLU A 205 -2.51 19.68 -19.03
N PHE A 206 -1.75 18.69 -18.52
CA PHE A 206 -2.14 17.28 -18.62
C PHE A 206 -3.50 17.01 -17.99
N LEU A 207 -3.84 17.65 -16.87
CA LEU A 207 -5.16 17.56 -16.23
C LEU A 207 -6.26 18.31 -16.98
N GLY A 208 -5.92 19.20 -17.91
CA GLY A 208 -6.88 20.02 -18.67
C GLY A 208 -7.36 21.25 -17.89
N ILE A 209 -6.53 21.76 -16.99
CA ILE A 209 -6.80 22.94 -16.15
C ILE A 209 -5.66 23.96 -16.31
N ALA A 210 -5.93 25.23 -16.02
CA ALA A 210 -4.89 26.26 -16.00
C ALA A 210 -4.02 26.10 -14.75
N TYR A 211 -2.75 26.51 -14.80
CA TYR A 211 -1.95 26.64 -13.59
C TYR A 211 -2.48 27.77 -12.70
N GLU A 212 -2.47 27.55 -11.38
CA GLU A 212 -2.80 28.57 -10.38
C GLU A 212 -1.55 29.00 -9.62
N GLU A 213 -1.32 30.31 -9.53
CA GLU A 213 -0.15 30.87 -8.86
C GLU A 213 -0.09 30.47 -7.38
N GLY A 214 1.07 29.98 -6.94
CA GLY A 214 1.32 29.60 -5.56
C GLY A 214 0.92 28.16 -5.21
N MET A 215 0.56 27.31 -6.17
CA MET A 215 0.35 25.87 -5.95
C MET A 215 1.54 25.21 -5.24
N GLU A 216 2.76 25.65 -5.52
CA GLU A 216 4.00 25.15 -4.90
C GLU A 216 4.23 25.59 -3.45
N ARG A 217 3.42 26.52 -2.92
CA ARG A 217 3.55 27.02 -1.55
C ARG A 217 2.69 26.17 -0.62
N TYR A 218 3.35 25.34 0.18
CA TYR A 218 2.69 24.45 1.12
C TYR A 218 3.42 24.50 2.45
N GLY A 219 2.75 24.86 3.54
CA GLY A 219 3.35 24.87 4.88
C GLY A 219 2.84 26.00 5.77
N GLU A 220 2.40 27.11 5.19
CA GLU A 220 1.39 27.93 5.84
C GLU A 220 0.08 27.15 5.73
N ARG A 221 -0.55 26.81 6.86
CA ARG A 221 -1.91 26.24 6.85
C ARG A 221 -2.80 27.27 6.16
N MET A 222 -2.98 27.13 4.86
CA MET A 222 -3.95 27.92 4.11
C MET A 222 -5.27 27.55 4.76
N GLY A 223 -5.86 28.46 5.55
CA GLY A 223 -7.02 28.23 6.43
C GLY A 223 -8.30 27.91 5.66
N THR A 224 -8.24 26.90 4.80
CA THR A 224 -9.25 26.40 3.91
C THR A 224 -9.68 25.04 4.42
N ALA A 225 -10.97 24.72 4.30
CA ALA A 225 -11.51 23.42 4.72
C ALA A 225 -10.76 22.24 4.06
N LYS A 226 -10.28 22.43 2.83
CA LYS A 226 -9.46 21.49 2.06
C LYS A 226 -8.11 21.18 2.71
N SER A 227 -7.40 22.19 3.21
CA SER A 227 -6.11 22.00 3.88
C SER A 227 -6.28 21.37 5.26
N GLU A 228 -7.29 21.78 6.02
CA GLU A 228 -7.57 21.21 7.35
C GLU A 228 -7.91 19.72 7.26
N LEU A 229 -8.73 19.32 6.29
CA LEU A 229 -9.07 17.92 6.07
C LEU A 229 -7.84 17.09 5.68
N TYR A 230 -6.97 17.63 4.80
CA TYR A 230 -5.72 16.96 4.44
C TYR A 230 -4.87 16.64 5.68
N PHE A 231 -4.65 17.61 6.58
CA PHE A 231 -3.81 17.38 7.76
C PHE A 231 -4.49 16.59 8.89
N SER A 232 -5.83 16.50 8.90
CA SER A 232 -6.60 15.81 9.94
C SER A 232 -6.44 14.29 9.95
N MET A 233 -6.12 13.67 8.81
CA MET A 233 -6.05 12.21 8.71
C MET A 233 -4.78 11.62 9.36
N GLY A 234 -3.75 12.43 9.60
CA GLY A 234 -2.53 12.00 10.31
C GLY A 234 -1.70 10.93 9.59
N VAL A 235 -1.96 10.72 8.29
CA VAL A 235 -1.24 9.80 7.39
C VAL A 235 -0.32 10.65 6.47
N GLY A 236 0.62 10.04 5.75
CA GLY A 236 1.54 10.76 4.86
C GLY A 236 2.92 11.06 5.48
N ASP A 237 3.71 11.90 4.80
CA ASP A 237 5.09 12.19 5.23
C ASP A 237 5.08 13.32 6.27
N PRO A 238 5.51 13.08 7.52
CA PRO A 238 5.51 14.10 8.55
C PRO A 238 6.39 15.30 8.20
N ASN A 239 7.45 15.11 7.41
CA ASN A 239 8.40 16.18 7.07
C ASN A 239 7.77 17.23 6.13
N VAL A 240 6.67 16.92 5.44
CA VAL A 240 6.00 17.91 4.57
C VAL A 240 5.40 19.05 5.40
N ALA A 241 5.03 18.79 6.65
CA ALA A 241 4.50 19.83 7.54
C ALA A 241 5.58 20.81 8.05
N ASP A 242 6.86 20.48 7.88
CA ASP A 242 7.98 21.24 8.43
C ASP A 242 8.58 22.25 7.43
N HIS A 243 8.06 22.28 6.20
CA HIS A 243 8.56 23.14 5.13
C HIS A 243 7.41 23.98 4.54
N ALA A 244 7.74 25.17 4.05
CA ALA A 244 6.81 26.11 3.38
C ALA A 244 6.89 26.04 1.85
N ALA A 245 7.91 25.36 1.31
CA ALA A 245 8.23 25.30 -0.11
C ALA A 245 9.09 24.07 -0.42
N PRO A 246 9.17 23.65 -1.71
CA PRO A 246 10.01 22.56 -2.17
C PRO A 246 11.47 22.86 -1.92
N HIS A 247 12.26 21.82 -1.67
CA HIS A 247 13.70 21.93 -1.55
C HIS A 247 14.39 20.72 -2.17
N THR A 248 15.62 20.92 -2.61
CA THR A 248 16.42 19.89 -3.28
C THR A 248 17.26 19.05 -2.32
N ASN A 249 17.21 19.30 -1.00
CA ASN A 249 18.05 18.62 0.02
C ASN A 249 18.01 17.08 0.00
N ALA A 250 16.92 16.50 -0.51
CA ALA A 250 16.75 15.05 -0.58
C ALA A 250 17.19 14.44 -1.93
N VAL A 251 17.55 15.27 -2.92
CA VAL A 251 18.07 14.84 -4.23
C VAL A 251 19.55 14.50 -4.08
N GLY A 252 19.94 13.28 -4.49
CA GLY A 252 21.32 12.82 -4.37
C GLY A 252 21.77 12.52 -2.94
N SER A 253 20.85 12.56 -1.98
CA SER A 253 21.13 12.35 -0.55
C SER A 253 21.56 10.91 -0.21
N TRP A 254 21.39 9.99 -1.17
CA TRP A 254 21.92 8.63 -1.10
C TRP A 254 23.44 8.57 -0.96
N LYS A 255 24.17 9.56 -1.48
CA LYS A 255 25.65 9.64 -1.42
C LYS A 255 26.17 9.73 0.02
N ASP A 256 25.43 10.42 0.88
CA ASP A 256 25.80 10.63 2.29
C ASP A 256 25.14 9.61 3.22
N ALA A 257 24.00 9.04 2.80
CA ALA A 257 23.18 8.19 3.65
C ALA A 257 23.52 6.70 3.53
N LEU A 258 23.84 6.25 2.32
CA LEU A 258 24.17 4.85 2.05
C LEU A 258 25.67 4.63 2.20
N THR A 259 26.03 3.44 2.63
CA THR A 259 27.38 2.90 2.48
C THR A 259 27.54 2.37 1.05
N LYS A 260 28.78 2.27 0.58
CA LYS A 260 29.08 1.69 -0.75
C LYS A 260 28.45 0.31 -0.92
N LYS A 261 28.58 -0.55 0.09
CA LYS A 261 28.01 -1.91 0.10
C LYS A 261 26.49 -1.93 -0.02
N GLU A 262 25.78 -1.01 0.63
CA GLU A 262 24.32 -0.93 0.54
C GLU A 262 23.87 -0.48 -0.86
N ALA A 263 24.56 0.50 -1.45
CA ALA A 263 24.28 0.93 -2.82
C ALA A 263 24.60 -0.18 -3.83
N GLU A 264 25.77 -0.82 -3.70
CA GLU A 264 26.18 -1.94 -4.55
C GLU A 264 25.16 -3.08 -4.49
N LEU A 265 24.72 -3.46 -3.29
CA LEU A 265 23.73 -4.52 -3.10
C LEU A 265 22.43 -4.21 -3.84
N TYR A 266 21.93 -2.97 -3.69
CA TYR A 266 20.67 -2.60 -4.29
C TYR A 266 20.74 -2.45 -5.81
N ILE A 267 21.85 -1.92 -6.34
CA ILE A 267 22.08 -1.84 -7.79
C ILE A 267 22.20 -3.24 -8.37
N THR A 268 22.94 -4.14 -7.71
CA THR A 268 23.06 -5.54 -8.13
C THR A 268 21.70 -6.24 -8.17
N LEU A 269 20.86 -5.99 -7.16
CA LEU A 269 19.52 -6.54 -7.10
C LEU A 269 18.65 -6.11 -8.29
N LEU A 270 18.62 -4.80 -8.60
CA LEU A 270 17.77 -4.25 -9.67
C LEU A 270 18.38 -4.40 -11.07
N GLY A 271 19.69 -4.56 -11.18
CA GLY A 271 20.42 -4.54 -12.44
C GLY A 271 20.59 -3.14 -13.04
N ALA A 272 21.69 -2.91 -13.76
CA ALA A 272 21.97 -1.63 -14.40
C ALA A 272 20.89 -1.21 -15.42
N ARG A 273 20.30 -2.18 -16.15
CA ARG A 273 19.25 -1.91 -17.14
C ARG A 273 18.02 -1.25 -16.53
N THR A 274 17.65 -1.60 -15.30
CA THR A 274 16.51 -0.99 -14.60
C THR A 274 16.76 0.49 -14.34
N PHE A 275 17.97 0.86 -13.90
CA PHE A 275 18.33 2.28 -13.71
C PHE A 275 18.30 3.05 -15.03
N GLU A 276 18.86 2.48 -16.10
CA GLU A 276 18.84 3.06 -17.44
C GLU A 276 17.39 3.28 -17.93
N ALA A 277 16.53 2.26 -17.83
CA ALA A 277 15.12 2.32 -18.26
C ALA A 277 14.30 3.34 -17.46
N LEU A 278 14.57 3.48 -16.16
CA LEU A 278 13.99 4.51 -15.31
C LEU A 278 14.60 5.91 -15.58
N GLY A 279 15.58 6.04 -16.46
CA GLY A 279 16.24 7.30 -16.80
C GLY A 279 17.18 7.82 -15.70
N TYR A 280 17.73 6.92 -14.88
CA TYR A 280 18.72 7.20 -13.84
C TYR A 280 20.10 6.64 -14.21
N GLY A 281 20.44 6.59 -15.50
CA GLY A 281 21.75 6.14 -15.98
C GLY A 281 22.92 7.00 -15.46
N GLU A 282 22.72 8.31 -15.29
CA GLU A 282 23.74 9.18 -14.69
C GLU A 282 23.97 8.86 -13.21
N ALA A 283 22.91 8.62 -12.44
CA ALA A 283 23.01 8.24 -11.04
C ALA A 283 23.70 6.87 -10.89
N LEU A 284 23.43 5.92 -11.79
CA LEU A 284 24.14 4.65 -11.89
C LEU A 284 25.64 4.89 -12.16
N ALA A 285 25.99 5.69 -13.17
CA ALA A 285 27.38 5.98 -13.51
C ALA A 285 28.12 6.69 -12.37
N GLU A 286 27.45 7.56 -11.62
CA GLU A 286 27.97 8.15 -10.39
C GLU A 286 28.23 7.11 -9.30
N ALA A 287 27.27 6.20 -9.09
CA ALA A 287 27.42 5.11 -8.13
C ALA A 287 28.62 4.22 -8.49
N GLU A 288 28.79 3.85 -9.76
CA GLU A 288 29.94 3.09 -10.25
C GLU A 288 31.29 3.80 -10.00
N ARG A 289 31.36 5.12 -10.22
CA ARG A 289 32.56 5.90 -9.90
C ARG A 289 32.84 5.94 -8.40
N TRP A 290 31.80 6.07 -7.59
CA TRP A 290 31.91 6.18 -6.14
C TRP A 290 32.27 4.84 -5.48
N THR A 291 31.68 3.74 -5.93
CA THR A 291 31.93 2.39 -5.41
C THR A 291 33.23 1.81 -5.97
N GLY A 292 33.56 2.14 -7.22
CA GLY A 292 34.62 1.47 -7.99
C GLY A 292 34.16 0.15 -8.63
N ALA A 293 32.87 -0.20 -8.48
CA ALA A 293 32.29 -1.40 -9.05
C ALA A 293 31.73 -1.16 -10.45
N ARG A 294 31.57 -2.25 -11.20
CA ARG A 294 30.74 -2.33 -12.42
C ARG A 294 29.63 -3.32 -12.14
N PHE A 295 28.41 -2.97 -12.54
CA PHE A 295 27.23 -3.76 -12.20
C PHE A 295 26.73 -4.55 -13.41
N GLU A 296 26.22 -5.75 -13.13
CA GLU A 296 25.56 -6.57 -14.15
C GLU A 296 24.33 -5.86 -14.71
N ARG A 297 24.01 -6.14 -15.98
CA ARG A 297 22.89 -5.48 -16.67
C ARG A 297 21.54 -5.96 -16.18
N GLU A 298 21.40 -7.26 -15.96
CA GLU A 298 20.14 -7.89 -15.56
C GLU A 298 19.95 -7.87 -14.03
N PRO A 299 18.70 -7.82 -13.55
CA PRO A 299 18.39 -7.95 -12.13
C PRO A 299 18.69 -9.35 -11.58
N ASP A 300 18.72 -9.47 -10.25
CA ASP A 300 18.72 -10.75 -9.55
C ASP A 300 17.33 -11.44 -9.66
N GLU A 301 17.15 -12.17 -10.76
CA GLU A 301 15.90 -12.88 -11.07
C GLU A 301 15.46 -13.86 -9.98
N ALA A 302 16.42 -14.52 -9.31
CA ALA A 302 16.11 -15.49 -8.26
C ALA A 302 15.49 -14.79 -7.05
N LEU A 303 16.07 -13.66 -6.63
CA LEU A 303 15.57 -12.86 -5.53
C LEU A 303 14.24 -12.19 -5.89
N LEU A 304 14.09 -11.66 -7.11
CA LEU A 304 12.83 -11.07 -7.56
C LEU A 304 11.70 -12.11 -7.61
N THR A 305 11.96 -13.31 -8.16
CA THR A 305 11.00 -14.42 -8.16
C THR A 305 10.59 -14.81 -6.73
N GLN A 306 11.54 -14.85 -5.81
CA GLN A 306 11.26 -15.09 -4.41
C GLN A 306 10.35 -13.99 -3.82
N ARG A 307 10.61 -12.71 -4.13
CA ARG A 307 9.81 -11.57 -3.66
C ARG A 307 8.39 -11.58 -4.21
N GLU A 308 8.22 -11.89 -5.50
CA GLU A 308 6.90 -12.05 -6.11
C GLU A 308 6.11 -13.16 -5.42
N ARG A 309 6.74 -14.32 -5.17
CA ARG A 309 6.11 -15.42 -4.44
C ARG A 309 5.71 -15.01 -3.02
N GLN A 310 6.57 -14.31 -2.29
CA GLN A 310 6.25 -13.84 -0.95
C GLN A 310 5.05 -12.88 -0.95
N LEU A 311 4.97 -11.97 -1.94
CA LEU A 311 3.84 -11.05 -2.05
C LEU A 311 2.55 -11.80 -2.44
N LEU A 312 2.63 -12.77 -3.35
CA LEU A 312 1.52 -13.66 -3.69
C LEU A 312 1.03 -14.43 -2.47
N ASP A 313 1.93 -15.06 -1.71
CA ASP A 313 1.58 -15.83 -0.50
C ASP A 313 0.95 -14.93 0.58
N ALA A 314 1.41 -13.68 0.70
CA ALA A 314 0.90 -12.73 1.69
C ALA A 314 -0.47 -12.14 1.33
N THR A 315 -0.80 -12.03 0.04
CA THR A 315 -2.00 -11.29 -0.42
C THR A 315 -3.03 -12.15 -1.14
N GLY A 316 -2.61 -13.30 -1.67
CA GLY A 316 -3.40 -14.12 -2.60
C GLY A 316 -3.60 -13.48 -3.98
N CYS A 317 -3.04 -12.29 -4.23
CA CYS A 317 -3.24 -11.54 -5.46
C CYS A 317 -2.35 -12.08 -6.57
N ARG A 318 -2.95 -12.36 -7.73
CA ARG A 318 -2.26 -12.75 -8.96
C ARG A 318 -2.39 -11.61 -9.96
N TRP A 319 -1.33 -11.38 -10.70
CA TRP A 319 -1.26 -10.30 -11.67
C TRP A 319 -0.97 -10.84 -13.06
N GLU A 320 -1.33 -10.07 -14.08
CA GLU A 320 -0.93 -10.36 -15.45
C GLU A 320 0.59 -10.11 -15.60
N PRO A 321 1.37 -11.11 -16.06
CA PRO A 321 2.78 -10.89 -16.37
C PRO A 321 2.94 -9.82 -17.46
N GLU A 322 3.94 -8.95 -17.30
CA GLU A 322 4.24 -7.88 -18.27
C GLU A 322 3.03 -6.97 -18.60
N TYR A 323 2.15 -6.75 -17.63
CA TYR A 323 0.99 -5.88 -17.81
C TYR A 323 1.42 -4.42 -18.03
N ALA A 324 1.08 -3.90 -19.20
CA ALA A 324 1.15 -2.48 -19.54
C ALA A 324 -0.23 -1.84 -19.40
N MET A 325 -0.26 -0.56 -19.07
CA MET A 325 -1.48 0.22 -18.92
C MET A 325 -2.39 0.12 -20.16
N ARG A 326 -3.69 -0.01 -19.92
CA ARG A 326 -4.73 -0.07 -20.96
C ARG A 326 -5.79 0.99 -20.72
N SER A 327 -5.65 2.16 -21.34
CA SER A 327 -6.72 3.17 -21.35
C SER A 327 -7.76 2.87 -22.44
N ALA A 328 -8.99 3.36 -22.25
CA ALA A 328 -9.99 3.32 -23.31
C ALA A 328 -9.62 4.34 -24.40
N ALA A 329 -9.24 3.84 -25.57
CA ALA A 329 -9.04 4.66 -26.76
C ALA A 329 -10.25 5.58 -26.98
N VAL A 330 -9.98 6.86 -27.27
CA VAL A 330 -10.98 7.87 -27.61
C VAL A 330 -11.67 7.42 -28.91
N GLY A 331 -12.76 6.65 -28.80
CA GLY A 331 -13.54 6.16 -29.94
C GLY A 331 -14.24 4.81 -29.76
N GLY A 332 -13.88 4.01 -28.75
CA GLY A 332 -14.56 2.74 -28.47
C GLY A 332 -15.79 2.94 -27.57
N SER A 333 -16.99 2.82 -28.12
CA SER A 333 -18.21 2.65 -27.31
C SER A 333 -18.03 1.41 -26.44
N LEU A 334 -18.13 1.56 -25.12
CA LEU A 334 -18.42 0.45 -24.23
C LEU A 334 -19.73 -0.16 -24.73
N LYS A 335 -19.67 -1.29 -25.43
CA LYS A 335 -20.87 -2.08 -25.71
C LYS A 335 -21.33 -2.59 -24.36
N ALA A 336 -22.39 -2.00 -23.82
CA ALA A 336 -23.23 -2.65 -22.84
C ALA A 336 -23.58 -4.04 -23.40
N GLY A 337 -23.12 -5.09 -22.72
CA GLY A 337 -23.34 -6.47 -23.13
C GLY A 337 -24.82 -6.79 -23.13
N GLY A 338 -25.45 -6.70 -24.29
CA GLY A 338 -26.80 -7.20 -24.52
C GLY A 338 -26.80 -8.72 -24.42
N SER A 339 -27.76 -9.23 -23.64
CA SER A 339 -28.08 -10.65 -23.53
C SER A 339 -28.33 -11.25 -24.91
N ALA A 340 -27.48 -12.17 -25.35
CA ALA A 340 -27.79 -13.02 -26.48
C ALA A 340 -28.69 -14.16 -25.99
N SER A 341 -29.97 -14.02 -26.25
CA SER A 341 -30.94 -15.12 -26.29
C SER A 341 -30.59 -16.05 -27.46
N GLY A 342 -30.38 -17.33 -27.16
CA GLY A 342 -30.18 -18.39 -28.13
C GLY A 342 -31.00 -19.61 -27.71
N SER A 343 -31.88 -20.05 -28.61
CA SER A 343 -33.03 -20.92 -28.41
C SER A 343 -32.74 -22.34 -27.93
N ALA A 344 -33.69 -22.86 -27.15
CA ALA A 344 -33.92 -24.28 -26.97
C ALA A 344 -34.48 -24.94 -28.25
N ALA A 345 -33.93 -26.08 -28.64
CA ALA A 345 -34.65 -27.18 -29.30
C ALA A 345 -33.81 -28.48 -29.26
N GLU A 346 -34.38 -29.49 -28.61
CA GLU A 346 -34.30 -30.94 -28.90
C GLU A 346 -32.94 -31.68 -28.87
N MET A 347 -32.75 -32.53 -27.85
CA MET A 347 -32.97 -33.96 -28.06
C MET A 347 -33.12 -34.73 -26.74
N GLN A 348 -34.04 -35.68 -26.79
CA GLN A 348 -34.69 -36.42 -25.71
C GLN A 348 -34.08 -37.83 -25.61
N ALA A 349 -33.87 -38.34 -24.39
CA ALA A 349 -33.88 -39.76 -23.96
C ALA A 349 -32.94 -39.91 -22.74
N GLY A 350 -33.28 -40.54 -21.63
CA GLY A 350 -34.45 -41.31 -21.27
C GLY A 350 -34.50 -41.47 -19.74
N ARG A 351 -35.69 -41.76 -19.26
CA ARG A 351 -36.06 -42.06 -17.87
C ARG A 351 -35.19 -43.17 -17.26
N ALA A 352 -34.95 -43.11 -15.95
CA ALA A 352 -35.56 -44.06 -15.00
C ALA A 352 -35.22 -43.67 -13.55
N GLU A 353 -36.25 -43.74 -12.72
CA GLU A 353 -36.30 -43.45 -11.29
C GLU A 353 -35.54 -44.47 -10.45
N TRP A 354 -34.98 -44.04 -9.31
CA TRP A 354 -34.78 -44.93 -8.17
C TRP A 354 -35.24 -44.26 -6.87
N MET A 355 -36.27 -44.85 -6.27
CA MET A 355 -36.67 -44.66 -4.88
C MET A 355 -36.38 -45.96 -4.11
N THR A 356 -35.81 -45.76 -2.93
CA THR A 356 -36.01 -46.52 -1.67
C THR A 356 -35.44 -47.93 -1.46
N ALA A 357 -34.80 -48.02 -0.28
CA ALA A 357 -34.87 -49.05 0.75
C ALA A 357 -33.80 -50.16 0.80
N ALA A 358 -33.16 -50.20 1.98
CA ALA A 358 -32.29 -51.23 2.55
C ALA A 358 -33.11 -52.41 3.15
N PRO A 359 -32.57 -53.32 3.99
CA PRO A 359 -31.25 -53.97 4.07
C PRO A 359 -31.36 -55.53 4.16
N ALA A 360 -30.20 -56.22 4.26
CA ALA A 360 -29.88 -57.33 5.19
C ALA A 360 -29.21 -58.59 4.58
N THR A 361 -28.03 -58.89 5.15
CA THR A 361 -27.44 -60.20 5.56
C THR A 361 -27.53 -61.44 4.66
N VAL A 362 -26.36 -62.05 4.33
CA VAL A 362 -26.17 -63.51 4.31
C VAL A 362 -24.73 -63.88 4.75
N THR A 363 -24.66 -65.01 5.44
CA THR A 363 -23.58 -65.68 6.18
C THR A 363 -22.73 -66.65 5.33
N SER A 364 -21.45 -66.76 5.70
CA SER A 364 -20.55 -67.93 5.81
C SER A 364 -20.34 -68.97 4.68
N ALA A 365 -19.06 -69.29 4.43
CA ALA A 365 -18.56 -70.67 4.27
C ALA A 365 -17.06 -70.81 4.67
N THR A 366 -16.82 -71.66 5.69
CA THR A 366 -15.77 -72.71 5.88
C THR A 366 -14.45 -72.68 5.09
N ALA A 367 -13.29 -73.19 5.53
CA ALA A 367 -12.71 -73.76 6.76
C ALA A 367 -11.24 -74.15 6.41
N ALA A 368 -10.28 -74.08 7.34
CA ALA A 368 -9.16 -75.03 7.50
C ALA A 368 -8.18 -74.56 8.59
N SER A 369 -7.78 -75.50 9.43
CA SER A 369 -6.88 -75.43 10.58
C SER A 369 -5.41 -75.24 10.19
N GLU A 370 -4.63 -74.55 11.01
CA GLU A 370 -3.50 -75.16 11.73
C GLU A 370 -2.78 -74.18 12.68
N THR A 371 -2.55 -74.71 13.88
CA THR A 371 -1.86 -74.17 15.06
C THR A 371 -0.37 -73.95 14.82
N THR A 372 0.14 -72.76 15.16
CA THR A 372 1.40 -72.48 15.91
C THR A 372 1.82 -71.01 15.71
N ALA A 373 1.33 -70.09 16.56
CA ALA A 373 1.95 -68.78 16.86
C ALA A 373 0.97 -67.89 17.65
N ASN A 374 0.67 -68.22 18.91
CA ASN A 374 -0.25 -67.38 19.71
C ASN A 374 0.32 -66.80 21.01
N ASP A 375 1.57 -67.10 21.39
CA ASP A 375 2.16 -66.53 22.61
C ASP A 375 3.10 -65.34 22.38
N ALA A 376 3.41 -64.99 21.12
CA ALA A 376 4.26 -63.83 20.81
C ALA A 376 3.48 -62.54 20.45
N ARG A 377 2.16 -62.63 20.21
CA ARG A 377 1.32 -61.47 19.82
C ARG A 377 0.64 -60.75 20.98
N LEU A 378 0.49 -61.41 22.14
CA LEU A 378 -0.08 -60.79 23.35
C LEU A 378 0.95 -59.92 24.10
N ALA A 379 2.26 -60.18 23.96
CA ALA A 379 3.29 -59.37 24.61
C ALA A 379 3.61 -58.06 23.86
N ASN A 380 3.52 -58.04 22.52
CA ASN A 380 3.77 -56.82 21.72
C ASN A 380 2.58 -55.84 21.74
N GLY A 381 1.33 -56.32 21.79
CA GLY A 381 0.15 -55.44 21.85
C GLY A 381 0.02 -54.65 23.16
N VAL A 382 0.50 -55.22 24.27
CA VAL A 382 0.48 -54.53 25.58
C VAL A 382 1.56 -53.45 25.67
N ASN A 383 2.71 -53.66 25.01
CA ASN A 383 3.83 -52.71 25.00
C ASN A 383 3.58 -51.51 24.05
N GLU A 384 2.91 -51.74 22.92
CA GLU A 384 2.50 -50.66 22.01
C GLU A 384 1.36 -49.81 22.59
N ALA A 385 0.38 -50.42 23.28
CA ALA A 385 -0.70 -49.69 23.95
C ALA A 385 -0.20 -48.83 25.12
N THR A 386 0.75 -49.32 25.92
CA THR A 386 1.36 -48.52 27.01
C THR A 386 2.27 -47.42 26.50
N SER A 387 2.99 -47.65 25.40
CA SER A 387 3.77 -46.62 24.68
C SER A 387 2.89 -45.50 24.11
N ALA A 388 1.75 -45.85 23.49
CA ALA A 388 0.80 -44.89 22.95
C ALA A 388 0.13 -44.04 24.04
N MET A 389 -0.32 -44.67 25.14
CA MET A 389 -0.89 -43.94 26.28
C MET A 389 0.14 -43.04 27.00
N ALA A 390 1.41 -43.45 27.07
CA ALA A 390 2.48 -42.61 27.60
C ALA A 390 2.80 -41.42 26.66
N GLY A 391 2.70 -41.62 25.35
CA GLY A 391 2.83 -40.57 24.33
C GLY A 391 1.71 -39.53 24.43
N GLU A 392 0.46 -39.97 24.54
CA GLU A 392 -0.70 -39.08 24.71
C GLU A 392 -0.66 -38.31 26.03
N ALA A 393 -0.27 -38.95 27.14
CA ALA A 393 -0.08 -38.26 28.43
C ALA A 393 1.04 -37.21 28.38
N LYS A 394 2.09 -37.45 27.59
CA LYS A 394 3.21 -36.50 27.39
C LYS A 394 2.80 -35.33 26.50
N LEU A 395 2.00 -35.58 25.45
CA LEU A 395 1.41 -34.53 24.60
C LEU A 395 0.41 -33.66 25.36
N ALA A 396 -0.43 -34.26 26.21
CA ALA A 396 -1.36 -33.52 27.07
C ALA A 396 -0.62 -32.60 28.05
N ARG A 397 0.42 -33.11 28.74
CA ARG A 397 1.25 -32.30 29.64
C ARG A 397 2.03 -31.19 28.91
N ALA A 398 2.49 -31.45 27.69
CA ALA A 398 3.16 -30.43 26.87
C ALA A 398 2.19 -29.35 26.37
N SER A 399 0.95 -29.72 26.04
CA SER A 399 -0.14 -28.80 25.69
C SER A 399 -0.50 -27.91 26.89
N ASP A 400 -0.66 -28.49 28.08
CA ASP A 400 -0.95 -27.73 29.31
C ASP A 400 0.18 -26.76 29.67
N ALA A 401 1.44 -27.17 29.52
CA ALA A 401 2.58 -26.29 29.71
C ALA A 401 2.60 -25.13 28.71
N ARG A 402 2.22 -25.37 27.45
CA ARG A 402 2.12 -24.33 26.41
C ARG A 402 0.98 -23.36 26.69
N VAL A 403 -0.18 -23.85 27.15
CA VAL A 403 -1.32 -23.03 27.56
C VAL A 403 -0.93 -22.14 28.75
N HIS A 404 -0.24 -22.70 29.74
CA HIS A 404 0.24 -21.93 30.90
C HIS A 404 1.25 -20.84 30.50
N GLN A 405 2.18 -21.16 29.58
CA GLN A 405 3.13 -20.17 29.04
C GLN A 405 2.43 -19.03 28.29
N LEU A 406 1.40 -19.34 27.50
CA LEU A 406 0.60 -18.35 26.80
C LEU A 406 -0.19 -17.47 27.78
N GLN A 407 -0.79 -18.04 28.82
CA GLN A 407 -1.49 -17.27 29.87
C GLN A 407 -0.55 -16.30 30.59
N MET A 408 0.68 -16.71 30.90
CA MET A 408 1.69 -15.83 31.50
C MET A 408 2.13 -14.72 30.55
N THR A 409 2.22 -15.02 29.25
CA THR A 409 2.56 -14.03 28.22
C THR A 409 1.45 -13.00 28.06
N VAL A 410 0.19 -13.43 28.03
CA VAL A 410 -0.98 -12.53 27.95
C VAL A 410 -1.02 -11.62 29.17
N ARG A 411 -0.86 -12.14 30.40
CA ARG A 411 -0.78 -11.32 31.61
C ARG A 411 0.36 -10.29 31.57
N ALA A 412 1.54 -10.68 31.06
CA ALA A 412 2.65 -9.75 30.91
C ALA A 412 2.35 -8.64 29.89
N LEU A 413 1.64 -8.95 28.82
CA LEU A 413 1.19 -7.97 27.82
C LEU A 413 0.10 -7.04 28.37
N GLU A 414 -0.86 -7.56 29.13
CA GLU A 414 -1.89 -6.77 29.82
C GLU A 414 -1.26 -5.76 30.79
N MET A 415 -0.29 -6.20 31.62
CA MET A 415 0.42 -5.29 32.53
C MET A 415 1.20 -4.19 31.78
N ARG A 416 1.81 -4.52 30.64
CA ARG A 416 2.51 -3.53 29.79
C ARG A 416 1.53 -2.55 29.15
N LEU A 417 0.37 -3.02 28.70
CA LEU A 417 -0.69 -2.18 28.14
C LEU A 417 -1.23 -1.21 29.19
N GLU A 418 -1.50 -1.69 30.39
CA GLU A 418 -1.93 -0.83 31.50
C GLU A 418 -0.88 0.22 31.87
N ALA A 419 0.40 -0.15 31.90
CA ALA A 419 1.49 0.80 32.13
C ALA A 419 1.53 1.86 31.03
N GLY A 420 1.38 1.46 29.76
CA GLY A 420 1.29 2.39 28.62
C GLY A 420 0.10 3.34 28.70
N ILE A 421 -1.08 2.84 29.13
CA ILE A 421 -2.28 3.68 29.33
C ILE A 421 -2.07 4.68 30.47
N ARG A 422 -1.42 4.27 31.57
CA ARG A 422 -1.07 5.17 32.68
C ARG A 422 -0.12 6.29 32.23
N GLU A 423 0.90 5.93 31.45
CA GLU A 423 1.85 6.90 30.89
C GLU A 423 1.17 7.87 29.92
N GLN A 424 0.29 7.37 29.04
CA GLN A 424 -0.48 8.21 28.12
C GLN A 424 -1.38 9.21 28.87
N ARG A 425 -2.01 8.80 29.98
CA ARG A 425 -2.79 9.71 30.84
C ARG A 425 -1.89 10.75 31.51
N HIS A 426 -0.71 10.36 31.98
CA HIS A 426 0.25 11.28 32.58
C HIS A 426 0.71 12.35 31.58
N LEU A 427 1.12 11.94 30.37
CA LEU A 427 1.54 12.85 29.31
C LEU A 427 0.42 13.78 28.85
N ARG A 428 -0.83 13.29 28.75
CA ARG A 428 -2.00 14.14 28.45
C ARG A 428 -2.25 15.18 29.55
N ALA A 429 -2.09 14.82 30.82
CA ALA A 429 -2.21 15.74 31.93
C ALA A 429 -1.12 16.83 31.91
N GLN A 430 0.12 16.44 31.62
CA GLN A 430 1.24 17.38 31.45
C GLN A 430 1.01 18.34 30.27
N LEU A 431 0.57 17.84 29.11
CA LEU A 431 0.23 18.65 27.95
C LEU A 431 -0.89 19.66 28.29
N GLY A 432 -1.91 19.23 29.02
CA GLY A 432 -2.99 20.11 29.49
C GLY A 432 -2.47 21.20 30.44
N ALA A 433 -1.55 20.87 31.34
CA ALA A 433 -0.91 21.84 32.23
C ALA A 433 -0.02 22.84 31.48
N MET A 434 0.73 22.37 30.48
CA MET A 434 1.55 23.24 29.62
C MET A 434 0.69 24.17 28.77
N LYS A 435 -0.41 23.69 28.20
CA LYS A 435 -1.38 24.53 27.47
C LYS A 435 -1.97 25.61 28.37
N ARG A 436 -2.41 25.27 29.58
CA ARG A 436 -2.91 26.26 30.56
C ARG A 436 -1.85 27.30 30.93
N LYS A 437 -0.58 26.90 31.10
CA LYS A 437 0.53 27.85 31.32
C LYS A 437 0.76 28.75 30.10
N ALA A 438 0.70 28.20 28.89
CA ALA A 438 0.86 28.98 27.67
C ALA A 438 -0.29 29.98 27.47
N ASP A 439 -1.53 29.57 27.76
CA ASP A 439 -2.71 30.43 27.67
C ASP A 439 -2.70 31.51 28.77
N TRP A 440 -2.22 31.17 29.97
CA TRP A 440 -1.98 32.14 31.04
C TRP A 440 -0.88 33.15 30.69
N LEU A 441 0.23 32.71 30.08
CA LEU A 441 1.27 33.62 29.59
C LEU A 441 0.74 34.55 28.49
N LYS A 442 -0.10 34.02 27.58
CA LYS A 442 -0.75 34.83 26.53
C LYS A 442 -1.74 35.85 27.11
N SER A 443 -2.43 35.53 28.20
CA SER A 443 -3.38 36.46 28.84
C SER A 443 -2.72 37.44 29.81
N ALA A 444 -1.57 37.09 30.40
CA ALA A 444 -0.83 37.91 31.37
C ALA A 444 0.08 38.98 30.73
N ILE A 445 0.28 38.97 29.40
CA ILE A 445 1.10 39.98 28.69
C ILE A 445 0.17 41.03 28.05
N PRO A 446 -0.01 42.24 28.63
CA PRO A 446 -0.95 43.25 28.13
C PRO A 446 -0.40 44.09 26.96
N PHE A 447 0.72 43.70 26.35
CA PHE A 447 1.46 44.57 25.42
C PHE A 447 1.67 44.03 24.00
N GLY A 448 1.14 42.85 23.66
CA GLY A 448 1.34 42.25 22.33
C GLY A 448 0.85 43.10 21.15
N ARG A 449 -0.21 43.91 21.35
CA ARG A 449 -0.71 44.83 20.31
C ARG A 449 -0.06 46.22 20.32
N ARG A 450 0.69 46.59 21.36
CA ARG A 450 1.38 47.90 21.45
C ARG A 450 2.83 47.86 20.96
N LEU A 451 3.52 46.72 21.08
CA LEU A 451 4.90 46.59 20.60
C LEU A 451 5.00 46.62 19.06
N SER A 452 4.04 46.07 18.31
CA SER A 452 4.11 46.11 16.85
C SER A 452 3.93 47.52 16.28
N ARG A 453 3.15 48.38 16.97
CA ARG A 453 3.02 49.81 16.64
C ARG A 453 4.28 50.60 16.99
N PHE A 454 4.95 50.29 18.11
CA PHE A 454 6.19 50.96 18.49
C PHE A 454 7.37 50.57 17.59
N ALA A 455 7.46 49.29 17.21
CA ALA A 455 8.46 48.80 16.26
C ALA A 455 8.25 49.35 14.84
N SER A 456 6.99 49.50 14.39
CA SER A 456 6.69 50.13 13.10
C SER A 456 6.96 51.64 13.08
N ALA A 457 6.76 52.34 14.20
CA ALA A 457 7.06 53.77 14.30
C ALA A 457 8.57 54.07 14.41
N TYR A 458 9.34 53.21 15.08
CA TYR A 458 10.80 53.37 15.20
C TYR A 458 11.55 53.05 13.90
N MET A 459 11.03 52.10 13.09
CA MET A 459 11.60 51.76 11.79
C MET A 459 11.23 52.76 10.68
N ALA A 460 10.17 53.57 10.85
CA ALA A 460 9.71 54.55 9.86
C ALA A 460 10.21 55.99 10.11
N GLY A 461 10.89 56.27 11.24
CA GLY A 461 11.29 57.64 11.64
C GLY A 461 12.78 57.99 11.54
N GLY A 462 13.65 57.05 11.16
CA GLY A 462 15.11 57.24 11.17
C GLY A 462 15.69 57.80 9.87
N GLY A 463 15.32 59.02 9.47
CA GLY A 463 15.84 59.63 8.26
C GLY A 463 15.59 61.14 8.16
N LYS A 464 16.29 61.94 8.98
CA LYS A 464 16.78 63.32 8.72
C LYS A 464 17.15 64.03 10.03
N LYS A 465 18.44 63.98 10.37
CA LYS A 465 19.39 65.10 10.48
C LYS A 465 20.64 64.66 11.22
#